data_AF-A0A7R8X4G7-F1
#
_entry.id   AF-A0A7R8X4G7-F1
#
_cell.length_a   1.000
_cell.length_b   1.000
_cell.length_c   1.000
_cell.angle_alpha   90.00
_cell.angle_beta   90.00
_cell.angle_gamma   90.00
#
_symmetry.space_group_name_H-M   'P 1'
#
loop_
_entity.id
_entity.type
_entity.pdbx_description
1 polymer ?
#
loop_
_entity_poly.entity_id
_entity_poly.type
_entity_poly.pdbx_seq_one_letter_code
_entity_poly.pdbx_strand_id
1 'polypeptide(L)'
;MEKTVTVSAPVNIALIKYWGKRNDKLLLPLNDSLSITLAQDDLRTVTTIQASPDFPTTCLWLNGREEDVSSPRLQNIISGIRNFVKEKCGENIPGIFGWHLHIVSTNNFPTKAGLASSASGYASLTFALAKLYGLDEENLSVIARTGSGSACRSLEGGFVLWNMGKKEDGSDSSSVQLFSHTHWEDLRVFLVVISSSQKSVGSSQGMLRCRETSGLLRQRLLSVGGRKEDLIEAIKRKNFEQFAKLVMQDSNEMHAVCLDSYPPLMYMNDASHAVCQIVHEYNSAIGQTVVAYTFDAGPNPCLMMQESISSDFMGLLEYFSGVMKNGTWKGIPVSRKYPSDELLSKIPSAQSPKPIPVEMIISTRIGEGPQVLPQDSSLIDSFGFPVIYG
;
A
#
# COMPACT_ATOMS: atom_id res chain seq x y z
N MET A 1 -21.34 -3.63 29.79
CA MET A 1 -20.72 -2.30 29.51
C MET A 1 -19.72 -2.56 28.41
N GLU A 2 -19.80 -1.84 27.29
CA GLU A 2 -18.98 -2.13 26.10
C GLU A 2 -18.50 -0.83 25.47
N LYS A 3 -17.37 -0.90 24.75
CA LYS A 3 -16.89 0.22 23.93
C LYS A 3 -16.55 -0.30 22.55
N THR A 4 -17.14 0.32 21.53
CA THR A 4 -16.92 -0.04 20.12
C THR A 4 -16.33 1.15 19.38
N VAL A 5 -15.34 0.88 18.52
CA VAL A 5 -14.77 1.85 17.60
C VAL A 5 -14.65 1.22 16.23
N THR A 6 -15.12 1.94 15.21
CA THR A 6 -14.94 1.57 13.81
C THR A 6 -14.09 2.63 13.12
N VAL A 7 -13.09 2.17 12.36
CA VAL A 7 -12.21 3.05 11.58
C VAL A 7 -12.01 2.47 10.19
N SER A 8 -11.53 3.31 9.28
CA SER A 8 -10.91 2.88 8.04
C SER A 8 -9.47 3.37 7.95
N ALA A 9 -8.62 2.62 7.24
CA ALA A 9 -7.28 3.05 6.88
C ALA A 9 -7.02 2.85 5.37
N PRO A 10 -6.25 3.76 4.76
CA PRO A 10 -5.94 3.73 3.34
C PRO A 10 -4.85 2.72 2.99
N VAL A 11 -4.85 2.29 1.73
CA VAL A 11 -3.70 1.63 1.10
C VAL A 11 -2.66 2.68 0.70
N ASN A 12 -1.37 2.35 0.76
CA ASN A 12 -0.30 3.18 0.19
C ASN A 12 0.49 2.43 -0.87
N ILE A 13 1.06 3.16 -1.83
CA ILE A 13 1.93 2.63 -2.89
C ILE A 13 3.31 3.24 -2.76
N ALA A 14 4.34 2.40 -2.63
CA ALA A 14 5.72 2.85 -2.52
C ALA A 14 6.24 3.40 -3.86
N LEU A 15 6.74 4.64 -3.83
CA LEU A 15 7.47 5.30 -4.90
C LEU A 15 8.97 5.04 -4.80
N ILE A 16 9.51 5.10 -3.57
CA ILE A 16 10.82 4.54 -3.20
C ILE A 16 10.57 3.29 -2.39
N LYS A 17 11.07 2.15 -2.87
CA LYS A 17 10.75 0.83 -2.33
C LYS A 17 11.47 0.56 -1.02
N TYR A 18 10.67 0.09 -0.05
CA TYR A 18 11.14 -0.61 1.14
C TYR A 18 11.46 -2.06 0.76
N TRP A 19 12.74 -2.43 0.67
CA TRP A 19 13.14 -3.78 0.33
C TRP A 19 14.41 -4.23 1.08
N GLY A 20 14.19 -4.89 2.21
CA GLY A 20 15.23 -5.37 3.12
C GLY A 20 15.10 -4.77 4.53
N LYS A 21 15.51 -5.54 5.54
CA LYS A 21 15.44 -5.15 6.95
C LYS A 21 16.81 -5.27 7.61
N ARG A 22 17.20 -4.27 8.41
CA ARG A 22 18.35 -4.39 9.32
C ARG A 22 17.99 -5.12 10.61
N ASN A 23 16.72 -5.08 11.01
CA ASN A 23 16.23 -5.79 12.20
C ASN A 23 14.84 -6.39 11.91
N ASP A 24 14.74 -7.73 11.91
CA ASP A 24 13.48 -8.44 11.60
C ASP A 24 12.47 -8.45 12.76
N LYS A 25 12.92 -8.28 14.01
CA LYS A 25 12.03 -8.23 15.18
C LYS A 25 11.30 -6.89 15.26
N LEU A 26 12.03 -5.80 15.07
CA LEU A 26 11.50 -4.43 15.11
C LEU A 26 11.03 -3.93 13.74
N LEU A 27 11.25 -4.72 12.68
CA LEU A 27 10.94 -4.40 11.29
C LEU A 27 11.62 -3.11 10.79
N LEU A 28 12.86 -2.87 11.22
CA LEU A 28 13.64 -1.69 10.83
C LEU A 28 14.20 -1.86 9.40
N PRO A 29 14.02 -0.88 8.52
CA PRO A 29 14.37 -1.01 7.12
C PRO A 29 15.87 -0.75 6.88
N LEU A 30 16.38 -1.17 5.73
CA LEU A 30 17.75 -0.85 5.30
C LEU A 30 17.87 0.57 4.72
N ASN A 31 16.76 1.15 4.26
CA ASN A 31 16.69 2.46 3.64
C ASN A 31 15.36 3.15 3.94
N ASP A 32 15.33 4.47 3.81
CA ASP A 32 14.09 5.25 3.81
C ASP A 32 13.19 4.80 2.65
N SER A 33 11.88 4.95 2.81
CA SER A 33 10.93 4.69 1.73
C SER A 33 9.87 5.79 1.66
N LEU A 34 9.41 6.10 0.46
CA LEU A 34 8.44 7.17 0.20
C LEU A 34 7.25 6.55 -0.52
N SER A 35 6.03 6.88 -0.11
CA SER A 35 4.80 6.38 -0.72
C SER A 35 3.78 7.48 -0.96
N ILE A 36 2.80 7.17 -1.79
CA ILE A 36 1.52 7.89 -1.86
C ILE A 36 0.44 7.10 -1.14
N THR A 37 -0.37 7.78 -0.36
CA THR A 37 -1.59 7.25 0.25
C THR A 37 -2.74 7.35 -0.74
N LEU A 38 -3.53 6.29 -0.92
CA LEU A 38 -4.65 6.24 -1.87
C LEU A 38 -5.97 6.61 -1.19
N ALA A 39 -6.92 7.13 -1.97
CA ALA A 39 -8.23 7.52 -1.46
C ALA A 39 -9.04 6.34 -0.90
N GLN A 40 -9.62 6.53 0.29
CA GLN A 40 -10.37 5.50 0.99
C GLN A 40 -11.75 5.23 0.39
N ASP A 41 -12.29 6.17 -0.40
CA ASP A 41 -13.52 5.98 -1.17
C ASP A 41 -13.39 4.78 -2.12
N ASP A 42 -12.19 4.58 -2.67
CA ASP A 42 -11.91 3.52 -3.63
C ASP A 42 -11.31 2.29 -2.93
N LEU A 43 -10.36 2.51 -2.01
CA LEU A 43 -9.50 1.46 -1.45
C LEU A 43 -9.27 1.66 0.04
N ARG A 44 -9.89 0.82 0.87
CA ARG A 44 -9.72 0.87 2.32
C ARG A 44 -9.82 -0.49 2.99
N THR A 45 -9.16 -0.57 4.13
CA THR A 45 -9.45 -1.56 5.15
C THR A 45 -10.36 -0.92 6.18
N VAL A 46 -11.45 -1.58 6.54
CA VAL A 46 -12.31 -1.20 7.67
C VAL A 46 -12.03 -2.15 8.83
N THR A 47 -11.93 -1.62 10.04
CA THR A 47 -11.77 -2.41 11.26
C THR A 47 -12.71 -1.89 12.31
N THR A 48 -13.49 -2.79 12.91
CA THR A 48 -14.26 -2.54 14.13
C THR A 48 -13.64 -3.31 15.28
N ILE A 49 -13.44 -2.65 16.42
CA ILE A 49 -12.99 -3.27 17.66
C ILE A 49 -14.04 -2.98 18.73
N GLN A 50 -14.49 -4.04 19.40
CA GLN A 50 -15.30 -3.93 20.60
C GLN A 50 -14.54 -4.51 21.79
N ALA A 51 -14.53 -3.78 22.90
CA ALA A 51 -14.06 -4.27 24.19
C ALA A 51 -15.27 -4.50 25.12
N SER A 52 -15.30 -5.66 25.78
CA SER A 52 -16.33 -6.02 26.75
C SER A 52 -15.76 -6.87 27.88
N PRO A 53 -16.18 -6.70 29.14
CA PRO A 53 -15.81 -7.60 30.24
C PRO A 53 -16.46 -8.98 30.09
N ASP A 54 -17.51 -9.10 29.27
CA ASP A 54 -18.28 -10.33 29.07
C ASP A 54 -17.65 -11.24 28.01
N PHE A 55 -16.65 -10.76 27.27
CA PHE A 55 -15.92 -11.56 26.30
C PHE A 55 -14.94 -12.51 27.01
N PRO A 56 -14.98 -13.82 26.75
CA PRO A 56 -14.11 -14.78 27.41
C PRO A 56 -12.66 -14.73 26.89
N THR A 57 -12.49 -14.34 25.63
CA THR A 57 -11.20 -14.31 24.93
C THR A 57 -11.16 -13.20 23.90
N THR A 58 -9.95 -12.85 23.45
CA THR A 58 -9.78 -11.94 22.31
C THR A 58 -9.86 -12.74 21.01
N CYS A 59 -10.68 -12.27 20.07
CA CYS A 59 -10.91 -12.92 18.77
C CYS A 59 -10.71 -11.90 17.63
N LEU A 60 -10.27 -12.40 16.47
CA LEU A 60 -10.05 -11.62 15.26
C LEU A 60 -10.73 -12.31 14.08
N TRP A 61 -11.51 -11.56 13.31
CA TRP A 61 -12.05 -12.00 12.03
C TRP A 61 -11.54 -11.10 10.90
N LEU A 62 -11.00 -11.71 9.85
CA LEU A 62 -10.56 -11.03 8.64
C LEU A 62 -11.36 -11.56 7.44
N ASN A 63 -12.10 -10.66 6.78
CA ASN A 63 -12.95 -11.00 5.63
C ASN A 63 -13.88 -12.20 5.91
N GLY A 64 -14.50 -12.22 7.08
CA GLY A 64 -15.45 -13.24 7.51
C GLY A 64 -14.83 -14.56 8.00
N ARG A 65 -13.50 -14.66 8.08
CA ARG A 65 -12.80 -15.84 8.61
C ARG A 65 -12.13 -15.50 9.92
N GLU A 66 -12.26 -16.37 10.91
CA GLU A 66 -11.54 -16.24 12.17
C GLU A 66 -10.05 -16.49 11.95
N GLU A 67 -9.22 -15.64 12.54
CA GLU A 67 -7.76 -15.66 12.42
C GLU A 67 -7.11 -15.88 13.78
N ASP A 68 -5.94 -16.52 13.77
CA ASP A 68 -5.19 -16.78 15.00
C ASP A 68 -4.62 -15.48 15.59
N VAL A 69 -5.13 -15.12 16.76
CA VAL A 69 -4.66 -13.94 17.51
C VAL A 69 -3.27 -14.12 18.10
N SER A 70 -2.73 -15.34 18.16
CA SER A 70 -1.40 -15.64 18.69
C SER A 70 -0.25 -15.20 17.78
N SER A 71 -0.57 -14.79 16.54
CA SER A 71 0.40 -14.25 15.58
C SER A 71 1.32 -13.19 16.20
N PRO A 72 2.66 -13.37 16.14
CA PRO A 72 3.60 -12.42 16.74
C PRO A 72 3.41 -10.97 16.28
N ARG A 73 3.02 -10.78 15.00
CA ARG A 73 2.77 -9.44 14.44
C ARG A 73 1.54 -8.78 15.05
N LEU A 74 0.48 -9.55 15.28
CA LEU A 74 -0.72 -9.03 15.93
C LEU A 74 -0.44 -8.69 17.39
N GLN A 75 0.24 -9.59 18.10
CA GLN A 75 0.64 -9.39 19.48
C GLN A 75 1.55 -8.18 19.66
N ASN A 76 2.47 -7.92 18.72
CA ASN A 76 3.30 -6.71 18.73
C ASN A 76 2.45 -5.43 18.69
N ILE A 77 1.39 -5.37 17.88
CA ILE A 77 0.50 -4.20 17.83
C ILE A 77 -0.31 -4.06 19.12
N ILE A 78 -0.98 -5.14 19.57
CA ILE A 78 -1.83 -5.09 20.77
C ILE A 78 -1.01 -4.74 22.00
N SER A 79 0.14 -5.39 22.20
CA SER A 79 1.04 -5.11 23.33
C SER A 79 1.70 -3.73 23.20
N GLY A 80 2.10 -3.32 22.00
CA GLY A 80 2.66 -2.00 21.73
C GLY A 80 1.71 -0.88 22.12
N ILE A 81 0.45 -0.95 21.67
CA ILE A 81 -0.58 0.02 22.07
C ILE A 81 -0.83 -0.03 23.58
N ARG A 82 -0.98 -1.23 24.16
CA ARG A 82 -1.23 -1.36 25.61
C ARG A 82 -0.10 -0.78 26.46
N ASN A 83 1.15 -0.99 26.06
CA ASN A 83 2.30 -0.41 26.73
C ASN A 83 2.33 1.11 26.58
N PHE A 84 1.99 1.63 25.40
CA PHE A 84 1.90 3.07 25.17
C PHE A 84 0.78 3.72 26.01
N VAL A 85 -0.37 3.07 26.17
CA VAL A 85 -1.43 3.51 27.10
C VAL A 85 -0.91 3.56 28.53
N LYS A 86 -0.20 2.53 28.99
CA LYS A 86 0.38 2.52 30.36
C LYS A 86 1.36 3.68 30.56
N GLU A 87 2.23 3.93 29.58
CA GLU A 87 3.21 5.00 29.64
C GLU A 87 2.56 6.39 29.67
N LYS A 88 1.56 6.62 28.80
CA LYS A 88 0.90 7.93 28.66
C LYS A 88 -0.12 8.22 29.76
N CYS A 89 -0.89 7.22 30.17
CA CYS A 89 -2.02 7.42 31.09
C CYS A 89 -1.65 7.17 32.55
N GLY A 90 -0.58 6.42 32.85
CA GLY A 90 -0.15 6.15 34.23
C GLY A 90 -1.24 5.52 35.08
N GLU A 91 -1.71 6.23 36.12
CA GLU A 91 -2.81 5.79 36.98
C GLU A 91 -4.20 6.00 36.36
N ASN A 92 -4.32 6.85 35.33
CA ASN A 92 -5.56 7.17 34.62
C ASN A 92 -5.85 6.20 33.46
N ILE A 93 -5.45 4.93 33.58
CA ILE A 93 -5.68 3.93 32.53
C ILE A 93 -7.19 3.72 32.32
N PRO A 94 -7.67 3.67 31.06
CA PRO A 94 -9.08 3.41 30.79
C PRO A 94 -9.56 2.09 31.42
N GLY A 95 -10.72 2.09 32.08
CA GLY A 95 -11.27 0.89 32.75
C GLY A 95 -11.46 -0.33 31.83
N ILE A 96 -11.51 -0.10 30.50
CA ILE A 96 -11.59 -1.14 29.47
C ILE A 96 -10.27 -1.86 29.19
N PHE A 97 -9.14 -1.40 29.77
CA PHE A 97 -7.80 -1.87 29.42
C PHE A 97 -7.57 -3.37 29.61
N GLY A 98 -8.19 -3.93 30.65
CA GLY A 98 -8.12 -5.37 30.96
C GLY A 98 -9.11 -6.23 30.20
N TRP A 99 -10.02 -5.64 29.41
CA TRP A 99 -11.07 -6.39 28.73
C TRP A 99 -10.54 -7.11 27.50
N HIS A 100 -11.22 -8.19 27.16
CA HIS A 100 -10.98 -8.90 25.91
C HIS A 100 -11.59 -8.12 24.73
N LEU A 101 -11.02 -8.35 23.54
CA LEU A 101 -11.37 -7.62 22.33
C LEU A 101 -11.96 -8.56 21.29
N HIS A 102 -13.08 -8.18 20.68
CA HIS A 102 -13.52 -8.77 19.42
C HIS A 102 -13.17 -7.78 18.31
N ILE A 103 -12.38 -8.24 17.32
CA ILE A 103 -11.85 -7.42 16.24
C ILE A 103 -12.37 -7.97 14.92
N VAL A 104 -13.09 -7.17 14.15
CA VAL A 104 -13.58 -7.57 12.82
C VAL A 104 -13.01 -6.62 11.78
N SER A 105 -12.37 -7.16 10.75
CA SER A 105 -11.78 -6.36 9.68
C SER A 105 -12.11 -6.89 8.30
N THR A 106 -12.35 -5.98 7.36
CA THR A 106 -12.64 -6.29 5.95
C THR A 106 -11.91 -5.34 5.01
N ASN A 107 -11.57 -5.84 3.82
CA ASN A 107 -11.02 -5.03 2.73
C ASN A 107 -12.03 -4.95 1.58
N ASN A 108 -12.18 -3.79 0.95
CA ASN A 108 -13.05 -3.64 -0.24
C ASN A 108 -12.34 -3.97 -1.57
N PHE A 109 -11.10 -4.46 -1.51
CA PHE A 109 -10.27 -4.80 -2.66
C PHE A 109 -9.78 -6.26 -2.64
N PRO A 110 -9.42 -6.85 -3.80
CA PRO A 110 -9.04 -8.26 -3.86
C PRO A 110 -7.73 -8.53 -3.09
N THR A 111 -7.83 -9.22 -1.95
CA THR A 111 -6.68 -9.53 -1.07
C THR A 111 -5.58 -10.33 -1.79
N LYS A 112 -5.94 -11.11 -2.82
CA LYS A 112 -5.00 -11.92 -3.62
C LYS A 112 -4.27 -11.14 -4.72
N ALA A 113 -4.74 -9.96 -5.10
CA ALA A 113 -4.17 -9.15 -6.19
C ALA A 113 -2.85 -8.43 -5.80
N GLY A 114 -2.17 -8.86 -4.73
CA GLY A 114 -0.87 -8.31 -4.34
C GLY A 114 -0.88 -6.84 -3.90
N LEU A 115 -2.05 -6.18 -3.86
CA LEU A 115 -2.28 -4.90 -3.21
C LEU A 115 -1.92 -5.02 -1.72
N ALA A 116 -1.30 -4.01 -1.14
CA ALA A 116 -0.69 -4.03 0.19
C ALA A 116 -1.69 -4.18 1.37
N SER A 117 -2.51 -5.22 1.35
CA SER A 117 -3.57 -5.53 2.32
C SER A 117 -3.07 -5.61 3.76
N SER A 118 -1.85 -6.13 3.95
CA SER A 118 -1.24 -6.16 5.28
C SER A 118 -0.91 -4.74 5.79
N ALA A 119 -0.51 -3.81 4.92
CA ALA A 119 -0.13 -2.47 5.35
C ALA A 119 -1.35 -1.71 5.86
N SER A 120 -2.42 -1.63 5.06
CA SER A 120 -3.67 -0.98 5.47
C SER A 120 -4.34 -1.70 6.65
N GLY A 121 -4.28 -3.04 6.71
CA GLY A 121 -4.85 -3.80 7.82
C GLY A 121 -4.17 -3.55 9.18
N TYR A 122 -2.84 -3.59 9.23
CA TYR A 122 -2.11 -3.29 10.48
C TYR A 122 -2.20 -1.79 10.85
N ALA A 123 -2.29 -0.89 9.87
CA ALA A 123 -2.54 0.53 10.12
C ALA A 123 -3.94 0.74 10.74
N SER A 124 -4.97 0.15 10.13
CA SER A 124 -6.35 0.19 10.61
C SER A 124 -6.50 -0.36 12.02
N LEU A 125 -5.88 -1.51 12.30
CA LEU A 125 -5.86 -2.09 13.65
C LEU A 125 -5.18 -1.17 14.67
N THR A 126 -3.99 -0.64 14.34
CA THR A 126 -3.22 0.23 15.24
C THR A 126 -4.02 1.50 15.57
N PHE A 127 -4.62 2.11 14.54
CA PHE A 127 -5.44 3.30 14.68
C PHE A 127 -6.73 3.03 15.48
N ALA A 128 -7.43 1.93 15.20
CA ALA A 128 -8.63 1.54 15.92
C ALA A 128 -8.36 1.32 17.42
N LEU A 129 -7.27 0.62 17.76
CA LEU A 129 -6.86 0.41 19.15
C LEU A 129 -6.50 1.72 19.84
N ALA A 130 -5.77 2.62 19.16
CA ALA A 130 -5.45 3.93 19.70
C ALA A 130 -6.73 4.72 20.05
N LYS A 131 -7.69 4.79 19.11
CA LYS A 131 -8.99 5.45 19.33
C LYS A 131 -9.83 4.77 20.41
N LEU A 132 -9.82 3.44 20.47
CA LEU A 132 -10.49 2.67 21.51
C LEU A 132 -9.99 3.06 22.91
N TYR A 133 -8.67 3.20 23.10
CA TYR A 133 -8.07 3.58 24.37
C TYR A 133 -7.95 5.11 24.59
N GLY A 134 -8.41 5.94 23.65
CA GLY A 134 -8.38 7.40 23.77
C GLY A 134 -6.96 7.98 23.67
N LEU A 135 -6.10 7.36 22.87
CA LEU A 135 -4.76 7.85 22.57
C LEU A 135 -4.77 8.85 21.41
N ASP A 136 -3.90 9.85 21.51
CA ASP A 136 -3.55 10.73 20.41
C ASP A 136 -2.71 10.00 19.35
N GLU A 137 -2.62 10.59 18.15
CA GLU A 137 -2.01 9.95 16.98
C GLU A 137 -0.48 9.96 16.96
N GLU A 138 0.15 10.59 17.97
CA GLU A 138 1.60 10.61 18.12
C GLU A 138 2.19 9.20 18.25
N ASN A 139 3.28 8.93 17.53
CA ASN A 139 4.07 7.69 17.58
C ASN A 139 3.35 6.39 17.18
N LEU A 140 2.10 6.45 16.69
CA LEU A 140 1.39 5.27 16.20
C LEU A 140 2.14 4.58 15.05
N SER A 141 2.91 5.34 14.27
CA SER A 141 3.73 4.83 13.17
C SER A 141 4.85 3.88 13.62
N VAL A 142 5.46 4.15 14.78
CA VAL A 142 6.46 3.26 15.38
C VAL A 142 5.83 1.92 15.76
N ILE A 143 4.61 1.94 16.29
CA ILE A 143 3.87 0.74 16.68
C ILE A 143 3.41 -0.03 15.43
N ALA A 144 2.71 0.63 14.49
CA ALA A 144 2.20 0.01 13.27
C ALA A 144 3.30 -0.70 12.45
N ARG A 145 4.51 -0.11 12.41
CA ARG A 145 5.70 -0.71 11.79
C ARG A 145 5.96 -2.12 12.27
N THR A 146 5.75 -2.42 13.55
CA THR A 146 6.06 -3.73 14.16
C THR A 146 5.07 -4.85 13.82
N GLY A 147 3.88 -4.50 13.31
CA GLY A 147 2.93 -5.45 12.72
C GLY A 147 3.21 -5.69 11.24
N SER A 148 3.41 -4.61 10.49
CA SER A 148 3.88 -4.66 9.10
C SER A 148 4.64 -3.37 8.80
N GLY A 149 5.91 -3.46 8.37
CA GLY A 149 6.78 -2.30 8.22
C GLY A 149 6.13 -1.15 7.44
N SER A 150 5.57 -1.46 6.27
CA SER A 150 4.88 -0.47 5.41
C SER A 150 3.55 0.08 5.96
N ALA A 151 2.98 -0.51 7.02
CA ALA A 151 1.75 -0.01 7.65
C ALA A 151 1.96 1.37 8.29
N CYS A 152 3.17 1.69 8.73
CA CYS A 152 3.46 3.01 9.30
C CYS A 152 3.10 4.15 8.33
N ARG A 153 3.32 3.97 7.02
CA ARG A 153 3.02 4.99 6.01
C ARG A 153 1.52 5.17 5.74
N SER A 154 0.69 4.18 6.10
CA SER A 154 -0.78 4.25 5.97
C SER A 154 -1.45 4.97 7.14
N LEU A 155 -0.69 5.45 8.12
CA LEU A 155 -1.23 6.29 9.21
C LEU A 155 -1.30 7.77 8.84
N GLU A 156 -0.80 8.14 7.66
CA GLU A 156 -0.75 9.52 7.18
C GLU A 156 -1.35 9.61 5.77
N GLY A 157 -1.90 10.78 5.42
CA GLY A 157 -2.40 11.07 4.07
C GLY A 157 -1.31 11.62 3.14
N GLY A 158 -1.61 11.73 1.85
CA GLY A 158 -0.76 12.43 0.91
C GLY A 158 0.51 11.66 0.52
N PHE A 159 1.66 12.36 0.54
CA PHE A 159 2.98 11.79 0.29
C PHE A 159 3.68 11.55 1.62
N VAL A 160 4.05 10.31 1.88
CA VAL A 160 4.47 9.87 3.22
C VAL A 160 5.85 9.23 3.16
N LEU A 161 6.78 9.80 3.91
CA LEU A 161 8.14 9.29 4.09
C LEU A 161 8.18 8.39 5.32
N TRP A 162 8.70 7.17 5.19
CA TRP A 162 9.15 6.36 6.31
C TRP A 162 10.66 6.53 6.47
N ASN A 163 11.05 7.17 7.57
CA ASN A 163 12.44 7.32 7.98
C ASN A 163 12.97 5.98 8.49
N MET A 164 14.12 5.57 7.99
CA MET A 164 14.73 4.32 8.42
C MET A 164 15.16 4.37 9.89
N GLY A 165 15.43 5.55 10.43
CA GLY A 165 15.97 5.73 11.77
C GLY A 165 17.41 5.22 11.90
N LYS A 166 18.08 5.62 12.97
CA LYS A 166 19.46 5.26 13.29
C LYS A 166 19.57 4.56 14.64
N LYS A 167 18.56 4.68 15.52
CA LYS A 167 18.57 4.03 16.83
C LYS A 167 18.26 2.54 16.72
N GLU A 168 18.93 1.74 17.54
CA GLU A 168 18.75 0.29 17.61
C GLU A 168 17.39 -0.11 18.20
N ASP A 169 16.83 0.73 19.09
CA ASP A 169 15.48 0.55 19.64
C ASP A 169 14.37 0.86 18.63
N GLY A 170 14.71 1.47 17.49
CA GLY A 170 13.77 1.85 16.45
C GLY A 170 12.85 3.02 16.80
N SER A 171 13.08 3.74 17.88
CA SER A 171 12.23 4.87 18.31
C SER A 171 12.20 6.02 17.31
N ASP A 172 13.22 6.15 16.46
CA ASP A 172 13.34 7.16 15.41
C ASP A 172 13.02 6.64 14.00
N SER A 173 12.51 5.40 13.87
CA SER A 173 12.03 4.86 12.60
C SER A 173 10.52 4.96 12.49
N SER A 174 10.06 6.15 12.11
CA SER A 174 8.64 6.53 12.00
C SER A 174 8.32 7.06 10.60
N SER A 175 7.03 7.09 10.28
CA SER A 175 6.54 7.80 9.10
C SER A 175 6.19 9.25 9.43
N VAL A 176 6.33 10.11 8.42
CA VAL A 176 5.97 11.53 8.44
C VAL A 176 5.30 11.91 7.13
N GLN A 177 4.25 12.72 7.19
CA GLN A 177 3.68 13.35 6.01
C GLN A 177 4.63 14.43 5.48
N LEU A 178 4.97 14.37 4.20
CA LEU A 178 5.74 15.40 3.52
C LEU A 178 4.84 16.43 2.85
N PHE A 179 3.77 15.96 2.20
CA PHE A 179 2.82 16.79 1.47
C PHE A 179 1.41 16.23 1.65
N SER A 180 0.42 17.10 1.83
CA SER A 180 -0.99 16.71 1.97
C SER A 180 -1.54 16.06 0.69
N HIS A 181 -2.71 15.43 0.80
CA HIS A 181 -3.39 14.82 -0.34
C HIS A 181 -3.82 15.86 -1.40
N THR A 182 -4.04 17.11 -1.00
CA THR A 182 -4.35 18.26 -1.86
C THR A 182 -3.12 18.89 -2.53
N HIS A 183 -1.91 18.44 -2.20
CA HIS A 183 -0.70 19.02 -2.79
C HIS A 183 -0.64 18.79 -4.31
N TRP A 184 -1.06 17.63 -4.81
CA TRP A 184 -0.99 17.29 -6.24
C TRP A 184 -2.28 16.65 -6.75
N GLU A 185 -3.37 17.42 -6.73
CA GLU A 185 -4.74 16.96 -7.05
C GLU A 185 -4.90 16.38 -8.46
N ASP A 186 -4.11 16.85 -9.43
CA ASP A 186 -4.15 16.37 -10.81
C ASP A 186 -3.52 14.99 -11.00
N LEU A 187 -2.81 14.45 -10.00
CA LEU A 187 -2.19 13.13 -10.09
C LEU A 187 -3.26 12.03 -9.91
N ARG A 188 -3.41 11.18 -10.90
CA ARG A 188 -4.28 9.99 -10.89
C ARG A 188 -3.44 8.74 -10.75
N VAL A 189 -4.02 7.74 -10.08
CA VAL A 189 -3.38 6.45 -9.82
C VAL A 189 -4.31 5.34 -10.32
N PHE A 190 -3.76 4.39 -11.08
CA PHE A 190 -4.50 3.26 -11.60
C PHE A 190 -3.84 1.97 -11.16
N LEU A 191 -4.56 1.14 -10.42
CA LEU A 191 -4.11 -0.21 -10.08
C LEU A 191 -4.65 -1.16 -11.14
N VAL A 192 -3.74 -1.77 -11.92
CA VAL A 192 -4.09 -2.71 -12.97
C VAL A 192 -3.85 -4.12 -12.43
N VAL A 193 -4.91 -4.89 -12.25
CA VAL A 193 -4.84 -6.28 -11.83
C VAL A 193 -4.69 -7.15 -13.07
N ILE A 194 -3.46 -7.59 -13.35
CA ILE A 194 -3.12 -8.51 -14.44
C ILE A 194 -3.21 -9.97 -13.98
N SER A 195 -2.93 -10.21 -12.70
CA SER A 195 -3.12 -11.53 -12.11
C SER A 195 -3.53 -11.41 -10.66
N SER A 196 -4.54 -12.19 -10.28
CA SER A 196 -4.91 -12.44 -8.89
C SER A 196 -4.27 -13.72 -8.32
N SER A 197 -3.32 -14.33 -9.04
CA SER A 197 -2.62 -15.51 -8.56
C SER A 197 -1.76 -15.21 -7.33
N GLN A 198 -1.67 -16.20 -6.43
CA GLN A 198 -0.91 -16.04 -5.20
C GLN A 198 0.59 -15.94 -5.49
N LYS A 199 1.26 -15.00 -4.82
CA LYS A 199 2.72 -14.82 -4.90
C LYS A 199 3.42 -16.13 -4.56
N SER A 200 4.38 -16.55 -5.38
CA SER A 200 5.21 -17.73 -5.10
C SER A 200 6.07 -17.55 -3.84
N VAL A 201 6.59 -16.34 -3.61
CA VAL A 201 7.38 -15.99 -2.42
C VAL A 201 6.86 -14.69 -1.81
N GLY A 202 6.43 -14.73 -0.54
CA GLY A 202 5.96 -13.55 0.18
C GLY A 202 7.07 -12.51 0.40
N SER A 203 6.70 -11.22 0.45
CA SER A 203 7.67 -10.11 0.52
C SER A 203 8.64 -10.21 1.69
N SER A 204 8.21 -10.69 2.86
CA SER A 204 9.11 -10.84 4.02
C SER A 204 10.24 -11.84 3.78
N GLN A 205 9.94 -12.98 3.15
CA GLN A 205 10.92 -13.98 2.78
C GLN A 205 11.76 -13.51 1.59
N GLY A 206 11.14 -12.84 0.61
CA GLY A 206 11.84 -12.29 -0.56
C GLY A 206 12.89 -11.23 -0.17
N MET A 207 12.51 -10.28 0.69
CA MET A 207 13.44 -9.26 1.21
C MET A 207 14.58 -9.86 2.02
N LEU A 208 14.31 -10.89 2.83
CA LEU A 208 15.35 -11.61 3.57
C LEU A 208 16.35 -12.27 2.62
N ARG A 209 15.84 -12.97 1.60
CA ARG A 209 16.68 -13.60 0.58
C ARG A 209 17.55 -12.59 -0.17
N CYS A 210 16.97 -11.48 -0.63
CA CYS A 210 17.75 -10.41 -1.27
C CYS A 210 18.84 -9.87 -0.35
N ARG A 211 18.53 -9.66 0.95
CA ARG A 211 19.53 -9.20 1.94
C ARG A 211 20.71 -10.15 2.05
N GLU A 212 20.44 -11.45 2.05
CA GLU A 212 21.46 -12.48 2.26
C GLU A 212 22.28 -12.79 1.02
N THR A 213 21.71 -12.60 -0.18
CA THR A 213 22.28 -13.18 -1.41
C THR A 213 22.51 -12.20 -2.55
N SER A 214 21.85 -11.02 -2.58
CA SER A 214 22.00 -10.08 -3.68
C SER A 214 23.20 -9.15 -3.48
N GLY A 215 24.13 -9.17 -4.43
CA GLY A 215 25.21 -8.19 -4.52
C GLY A 215 24.70 -6.80 -4.92
N LEU A 216 23.67 -6.74 -5.77
CA LEU A 216 23.08 -5.48 -6.24
C LEU A 216 22.34 -4.72 -5.14
N LEU A 217 21.80 -5.39 -4.12
CA LEU A 217 21.16 -4.69 -2.99
C LEU A 217 22.14 -3.72 -2.32
N ARG A 218 23.41 -4.10 -2.16
CA ARG A 218 24.43 -3.22 -1.56
C ARG A 218 24.62 -1.95 -2.38
N GLN A 219 24.62 -2.07 -3.71
CA GLN A 219 24.75 -0.92 -4.61
C GLN A 219 23.52 -0.01 -4.53
N ARG A 220 22.31 -0.60 -4.51
CA ARG A 220 21.06 0.14 -4.31
C ARG A 220 21.08 0.98 -3.02
N LEU A 221 21.59 0.44 -1.91
CA LEU A 221 21.63 1.16 -0.63
C LEU A 221 22.53 2.41 -0.67
N LEU A 222 23.50 2.48 -1.59
CA LEU A 222 24.35 3.66 -1.78
C LEU A 222 23.64 4.78 -2.57
N SER A 223 22.76 4.44 -3.51
CA SER A 223 22.13 5.39 -4.43
C SER A 223 20.72 5.82 -4.02
N VAL A 224 19.97 4.96 -3.31
CA VAL A 224 18.55 5.18 -3.00
C VAL A 224 18.30 6.43 -2.16
N GLY A 225 19.26 6.82 -1.30
CA GLY A 225 19.19 8.05 -0.52
C GLY A 225 19.12 9.30 -1.39
N GLY A 226 19.98 9.41 -2.41
CA GLY A 226 19.96 10.53 -3.36
C GLY A 226 18.68 10.53 -4.20
N ARG A 227 18.28 9.37 -4.71
CA ARG A 227 17.03 9.22 -5.49
C ARG A 227 15.79 9.65 -4.70
N LYS A 228 15.75 9.37 -3.40
CA LYS A 228 14.69 9.82 -2.49
C LYS A 228 14.63 11.34 -2.42
N GLU A 229 15.76 12.02 -2.22
CA GLU A 229 15.79 13.49 -2.17
C GLU A 229 15.35 14.11 -3.51
N ASP A 230 15.83 13.57 -4.63
CA ASP A 230 15.43 14.02 -5.96
C ASP A 230 13.92 13.85 -6.21
N LEU A 231 13.35 12.75 -5.72
CA LEU A 231 11.92 12.48 -5.85
C LEU A 231 11.09 13.42 -4.97
N ILE A 232 11.55 13.70 -3.75
CA ILE A 232 10.91 14.69 -2.86
C ILE A 232 10.87 16.05 -3.55
N GLU A 233 11.97 16.48 -4.17
CA GLU A 233 12.01 17.77 -4.89
C GLU A 233 11.12 17.77 -6.14
N ALA A 234 11.05 16.65 -6.87
CA ALA A 234 10.13 16.50 -7.99
C ALA A 234 8.66 16.62 -7.55
N ILE A 235 8.28 16.01 -6.42
CA ILE A 235 6.94 16.12 -5.84
C ILE A 235 6.66 17.56 -5.40
N LYS A 236 7.62 18.20 -4.71
CA LYS A 236 7.50 19.59 -4.26
C LYS A 236 7.19 20.54 -5.41
N ARG A 237 7.86 20.35 -6.55
CA ARG A 237 7.68 21.16 -7.78
C ARG A 237 6.56 20.68 -8.70
N LYS A 238 5.88 19.58 -8.37
CA LYS A 238 4.94 18.88 -9.25
C LYS A 238 5.54 18.58 -10.64
N ASN A 239 6.84 18.29 -10.68
CA ASN A 239 7.56 17.93 -11.90
C ASN A 239 7.29 16.47 -12.24
N PHE A 240 6.22 16.23 -13.01
CA PHE A 240 5.77 14.88 -13.35
C PHE A 240 6.84 14.08 -14.12
N GLU A 241 7.57 14.71 -15.04
CA GLU A 241 8.57 14.01 -15.85
C GLU A 241 9.71 13.44 -14.99
N GLN A 242 10.23 14.25 -14.06
CA GLN A 242 11.27 13.78 -13.12
C GLN A 242 10.70 12.75 -12.14
N PHE A 243 9.50 13.00 -11.61
CA PHE A 243 8.78 12.06 -10.75
C PHE A 243 8.65 10.68 -11.41
N ALA A 244 8.12 10.64 -12.64
CA ALA A 244 7.86 9.42 -13.37
C ALA A 244 9.13 8.61 -13.64
N LYS A 245 10.22 9.29 -14.05
CA LYS A 245 11.53 8.65 -14.28
C LYS A 245 12.05 7.99 -13.00
N LEU A 246 12.05 8.71 -11.88
CA LEU A 246 12.58 8.22 -10.60
C LEU A 246 11.75 7.04 -10.06
N VAL A 247 10.42 7.12 -10.15
CA VAL A 247 9.49 6.06 -9.71
C VAL A 247 9.69 4.77 -10.52
N MET A 248 9.78 4.89 -11.86
CA MET A 248 10.02 3.73 -12.73
C MET A 248 11.41 3.13 -12.49
N GLN A 249 12.45 3.96 -12.33
CA GLN A 249 13.81 3.51 -12.04
C GLN A 249 13.88 2.77 -10.71
N ASP A 250 13.26 3.28 -9.65
CA ASP A 250 13.30 2.64 -8.33
C ASP A 250 12.52 1.32 -8.31
N SER A 251 11.39 1.26 -9.02
CA SER A 251 10.64 0.03 -9.26
C SER A 251 11.52 -1.01 -9.95
N ASN A 252 12.15 -0.66 -11.07
CA ASN A 252 12.99 -1.57 -11.82
C ASN A 252 14.20 -2.04 -11.00
N GLU A 253 14.85 -1.16 -10.24
CA GLU A 253 16.01 -1.50 -9.42
C GLU A 253 15.64 -2.46 -8.28
N MET A 254 14.46 -2.32 -7.66
CA MET A 254 13.96 -3.31 -6.70
C MET A 254 13.81 -4.70 -7.35
N HIS A 255 13.23 -4.78 -8.54
CA HIS A 255 13.06 -6.05 -9.25
C HIS A 255 14.39 -6.62 -9.79
N ALA A 256 15.36 -5.77 -10.10
CA ALA A 256 16.73 -6.20 -10.42
C ALA A 256 17.42 -6.85 -9.21
N VAL A 257 17.26 -6.27 -8.02
CA VAL A 257 17.72 -6.88 -6.75
C VAL A 257 17.01 -8.20 -6.46
N CYS A 258 15.72 -8.32 -6.80
CA CYS A 258 14.99 -9.59 -6.72
C CYS A 258 15.58 -10.65 -7.66
N LEU A 259 15.88 -10.27 -8.91
CA LEU A 259 16.44 -11.17 -9.91
C LEU A 259 17.89 -11.61 -9.58
N ASP A 260 18.67 -10.72 -8.96
CA ASP A 260 20.05 -10.98 -8.52
C ASP A 260 20.14 -11.86 -7.26
N SER A 261 19.04 -12.03 -6.51
CA SER A 261 19.01 -12.92 -5.35
C SER A 261 19.07 -14.40 -5.74
N TYR A 262 19.43 -15.28 -4.79
CA TYR A 262 19.50 -16.72 -5.04
C TYR A 262 18.69 -17.56 -4.03
N PRO A 263 17.77 -18.43 -4.49
CA PRO A 263 17.24 -18.53 -5.86
C PRO A 263 16.55 -17.23 -6.30
N PRO A 264 16.54 -16.90 -7.61
CA PRO A 264 16.01 -15.64 -8.11
C PRO A 264 14.53 -15.47 -7.77
N LEU A 265 14.13 -14.22 -7.55
CA LEU A 265 12.74 -13.83 -7.30
C LEU A 265 12.20 -13.13 -8.54
N MET A 266 11.18 -13.72 -9.15
CA MET A 266 10.48 -13.18 -10.31
C MET A 266 9.05 -12.80 -9.92
N TYR A 267 8.85 -11.53 -9.61
CA TYR A 267 7.52 -10.98 -9.29
C TYR A 267 6.78 -10.47 -10.52
N MET A 268 7.51 -9.85 -11.44
CA MET A 268 7.01 -9.41 -12.73
C MET A 268 6.94 -10.61 -13.69
N ASN A 269 5.92 -10.62 -14.55
CA ASN A 269 5.73 -11.61 -15.61
C ASN A 269 5.69 -10.92 -16.98
N ASP A 270 5.50 -11.69 -18.05
CA ASP A 270 5.46 -11.18 -19.42
C ASP A 270 4.45 -10.04 -19.61
N ALA A 271 3.27 -10.13 -18.99
CA ALA A 271 2.26 -9.09 -19.04
C ALA A 271 2.67 -7.83 -18.25
N SER A 272 3.40 -7.98 -17.14
CA SER A 272 4.03 -6.85 -16.44
C SER A 272 5.00 -6.11 -17.36
N HIS A 273 5.87 -6.86 -18.06
CA HIS A 273 6.85 -6.29 -18.99
C HIS A 273 6.19 -5.66 -20.22
N ALA A 274 5.09 -6.23 -20.73
CA ALA A 274 4.30 -5.64 -21.80
C ALA A 274 3.73 -4.27 -21.39
N VAL A 275 3.22 -4.13 -20.17
CA VAL A 275 2.78 -2.82 -19.65
C VAL A 275 3.93 -1.83 -19.57
N CYS A 276 5.10 -2.24 -19.06
CA CYS A 276 6.29 -1.37 -19.06
C CYS A 276 6.64 -0.87 -20.47
N GLN A 277 6.63 -1.78 -21.45
CA GLN A 277 6.93 -1.47 -22.84
C GLN A 277 5.95 -0.43 -23.40
N ILE A 278 4.64 -0.64 -23.22
CA ILE A 278 3.61 0.29 -23.71
C ILE A 278 3.73 1.66 -23.04
N VAL A 279 4.06 1.73 -21.75
CA VAL A 279 4.31 3.03 -21.08
C VAL A 279 5.47 3.77 -21.73
N HIS A 280 6.59 3.10 -22.00
CA HIS A 280 7.75 3.73 -22.66
C HIS A 280 7.45 4.14 -24.11
N GLU A 281 6.76 3.29 -24.87
CA GLU A 281 6.35 3.58 -26.24
C GLU A 281 5.36 4.77 -26.28
N TYR A 282 4.39 4.81 -25.37
CA TYR A 282 3.45 5.94 -25.26
C TYR A 282 4.17 7.24 -24.92
N ASN A 283 5.02 7.24 -23.88
CA ASN A 283 5.81 8.42 -23.52
C ASN A 283 6.68 8.90 -24.69
N SER A 284 7.26 7.97 -25.46
CA SER A 284 8.07 8.30 -26.64
C SER A 284 7.22 8.89 -27.77
N ALA A 285 6.04 8.33 -28.03
CA ALA A 285 5.11 8.81 -29.05
C ALA A 285 4.55 10.21 -28.74
N ILE A 286 4.36 10.53 -27.46
CA ILE A 286 3.97 11.86 -26.99
C ILE A 286 5.16 12.84 -26.97
N GLY A 287 6.40 12.34 -26.92
CA GLY A 287 7.61 13.15 -26.83
C GLY A 287 7.91 13.67 -25.42
N GLN A 288 7.20 13.18 -24.41
CA GLN A 288 7.38 13.55 -23.00
C GLN A 288 7.04 12.36 -22.08
N THR A 289 7.67 12.27 -20.91
CA THR A 289 7.28 11.29 -19.88
C THR A 289 6.01 11.75 -19.18
N VAL A 290 4.86 11.18 -19.57
CA VAL A 290 3.51 11.54 -19.11
C VAL A 290 2.79 10.40 -18.37
N VAL A 291 3.35 9.19 -18.41
CA VAL A 291 2.89 8.03 -17.64
C VAL A 291 4.07 7.40 -16.92
N ALA A 292 3.86 7.03 -15.66
CA ALA A 292 4.78 6.27 -14.84
C ALA A 292 4.17 4.92 -14.47
N TYR A 293 5.00 3.91 -14.30
CA TYR A 293 4.61 2.65 -13.67
C TYR A 293 5.45 2.39 -12.42
N THR A 294 4.88 1.62 -11.50
CA THR A 294 5.62 1.01 -10.40
C THR A 294 5.01 -0.32 -10.03
N PHE A 295 5.85 -1.26 -9.60
CA PHE A 295 5.45 -2.61 -9.21
C PHE A 295 5.97 -2.89 -7.81
N ASP A 296 5.11 -3.44 -6.96
CA ASP A 296 5.52 -4.01 -5.68
C ASP A 296 5.93 -5.48 -5.88
N ALA A 297 5.88 -6.30 -4.82
CA ALA A 297 6.18 -7.73 -4.89
C ALA A 297 5.05 -8.53 -5.57
N GLY A 298 4.80 -8.28 -6.86
CA GLY A 298 3.82 -9.00 -7.68
C GLY A 298 3.73 -8.42 -9.10
N PRO A 299 2.89 -9.01 -9.97
CA PRO A 299 2.85 -8.66 -11.39
C PRO A 299 1.95 -7.46 -11.72
N ASN A 300 1.27 -6.88 -10.73
CA ASN A 300 0.25 -5.87 -10.96
C ASN A 300 0.87 -4.47 -10.99
N PRO A 301 0.80 -3.74 -12.12
CA PRO A 301 1.29 -2.37 -12.19
C PRO A 301 0.38 -1.42 -11.41
N CYS A 302 1.01 -0.50 -10.72
CA CYS A 302 0.40 0.78 -10.36
C CYS A 302 0.88 1.82 -11.38
N LEU A 303 -0.05 2.36 -12.15
CA LEU A 303 0.21 3.42 -13.11
C LEU A 303 -0.11 4.77 -12.49
N MET A 304 0.67 5.78 -12.85
CA MET A 304 0.46 7.16 -12.40
C MET A 304 0.58 8.09 -13.59
N MET A 305 -0.31 9.07 -13.67
CA MET A 305 -0.34 10.06 -14.73
C MET A 305 -1.15 11.27 -14.28
N GLN A 306 -1.01 12.40 -14.98
CA GLN A 306 -1.92 13.52 -14.77
C GLN A 306 -3.32 13.18 -15.32
N GLU A 307 -4.36 13.76 -14.74
CA GLU A 307 -5.76 13.52 -15.12
C GLU A 307 -6.01 13.74 -16.61
N SER A 308 -5.41 14.78 -17.20
CA SER A 308 -5.51 15.09 -18.63
C SER A 308 -5.03 13.98 -19.56
N ILE A 309 -4.14 13.10 -19.09
CA ILE A 309 -3.58 11.97 -19.85
C ILE A 309 -4.40 10.69 -19.67
N SER A 310 -5.21 10.63 -18.60
CA SER A 310 -5.90 9.41 -18.16
C SER A 310 -6.80 8.83 -19.24
N SER A 311 -7.57 9.67 -19.94
CA SER A 311 -8.50 9.19 -20.97
C SER A 311 -7.81 8.54 -22.17
N ASP A 312 -6.66 9.08 -22.56
CA ASP A 312 -5.93 8.63 -23.75
C ASP A 312 -5.12 7.38 -23.44
N PHE A 313 -4.36 7.36 -22.34
CA PHE A 313 -3.55 6.20 -21.99
C PHE A 313 -4.41 4.99 -21.61
N MET A 314 -5.49 5.20 -20.86
CA MET A 314 -6.35 4.08 -20.47
C MET A 314 -7.13 3.50 -21.66
N GLY A 315 -7.43 4.30 -22.68
CA GLY A 315 -7.96 3.79 -23.95
C GLY A 315 -6.93 2.98 -24.74
N LEU A 316 -5.64 3.38 -24.72
CA LEU A 316 -4.56 2.58 -25.29
C LEU A 316 -4.37 1.26 -24.52
N LEU A 317 -4.43 1.27 -23.19
CA LEU A 317 -4.36 0.04 -22.40
C LEU A 317 -5.53 -0.89 -22.72
N GLU A 318 -6.74 -0.34 -22.88
CA GLU A 318 -7.93 -1.11 -23.29
C GLU A 318 -7.78 -1.73 -24.68
N TYR A 319 -7.12 -1.03 -25.62
CA TYR A 319 -6.76 -1.58 -26.92
C TYR A 319 -5.91 -2.86 -26.78
N PHE A 320 -4.89 -2.85 -25.91
CA PHE A 320 -4.03 -4.02 -25.68
C PHE A 320 -4.66 -5.12 -24.82
N SER A 321 -5.57 -4.78 -23.90
CA SER A 321 -6.30 -5.80 -23.13
C SER A 321 -7.43 -6.46 -23.92
N GLY A 322 -7.87 -5.82 -25.01
CA GLY A 322 -9.13 -6.12 -25.67
C GLY A 322 -10.34 -5.79 -24.79
N VAL A 323 -11.53 -6.22 -25.21
CA VAL A 323 -12.70 -6.24 -24.33
C VAL A 323 -12.34 -7.12 -23.14
N MET A 324 -12.17 -6.51 -21.97
CA MET A 324 -11.78 -7.24 -20.78
C MET A 324 -12.81 -8.34 -20.55
N LYS A 325 -12.47 -9.60 -20.85
CA LYS A 325 -13.35 -10.74 -20.63
C LYS A 325 -13.57 -10.85 -19.12
N ASN A 326 -14.68 -10.30 -18.64
CA ASN A 326 -15.06 -10.15 -17.23
C ASN A 326 -14.36 -9.02 -16.45
N GLY A 327 -13.70 -8.07 -17.11
CA GLY A 327 -12.94 -7.03 -16.41
C GLY A 327 -13.84 -5.99 -15.73
N THR A 328 -13.55 -5.71 -14.46
CA THR A 328 -14.30 -4.72 -13.68
C THR A 328 -13.50 -3.41 -13.59
N TRP A 329 -14.12 -2.28 -13.92
CA TRP A 329 -13.63 -0.96 -13.54
C TRP A 329 -14.21 -0.58 -12.18
N LYS A 330 -13.37 -0.08 -11.28
CA LYS A 330 -13.79 0.43 -9.96
C LYS A 330 -13.15 1.78 -9.67
N GLY A 331 -13.78 2.51 -8.75
CA GLY A 331 -13.33 3.81 -8.27
C GLY A 331 -13.74 4.96 -9.18
N ILE A 332 -12.88 5.97 -9.30
CA ILE A 332 -13.17 7.21 -10.02
C ILE A 332 -13.46 6.92 -11.50
N PRO A 333 -14.63 7.34 -12.04
CA PRO A 333 -14.95 7.13 -13.45
C PRO A 333 -13.92 7.78 -14.38
N VAL A 334 -13.50 7.06 -15.42
CA VAL A 334 -12.56 7.55 -16.43
C VAL A 334 -13.10 7.28 -17.82
N SER A 335 -13.18 8.33 -18.65
CA SER A 335 -13.45 8.19 -20.08
C SER A 335 -12.32 7.43 -20.74
N ARG A 336 -12.61 6.63 -21.77
CA ARG A 336 -11.60 5.83 -22.47
C ARG A 336 -11.70 6.16 -23.94
N LYS A 337 -10.75 6.96 -24.43
CA LYS A 337 -10.72 7.38 -25.82
C LYS A 337 -9.94 6.33 -26.61
N TYR A 338 -10.58 5.72 -27.60
CA TYR A 338 -9.89 4.78 -28.46
C TYR A 338 -8.68 5.47 -29.13
N PRO A 339 -7.49 4.85 -29.16
CA PRO A 339 -6.29 5.48 -29.71
C PRO A 339 -6.48 5.78 -31.21
N SER A 340 -5.97 6.94 -31.66
CA SER A 340 -6.00 7.30 -33.07
C SER A 340 -5.01 6.48 -33.89
N ASP A 341 -5.26 6.33 -35.19
CA ASP A 341 -4.34 5.64 -36.11
C ASP A 341 -2.94 6.29 -36.10
N GLU A 342 -2.88 7.62 -35.96
CA GLU A 342 -1.62 8.33 -35.84
C GLU A 342 -0.84 7.91 -34.58
N LEU A 343 -1.51 7.82 -33.43
CA LEU A 343 -0.88 7.34 -32.21
C LEU A 343 -0.43 5.89 -32.37
N LEU A 344 -1.30 5.01 -32.85
CA LEU A 344 -0.98 3.59 -33.04
C LEU A 344 0.21 3.38 -33.99
N SER A 345 0.34 4.22 -35.04
CA SER A 345 1.49 4.16 -35.95
C SER A 345 2.84 4.43 -35.27
N LYS A 346 2.83 5.18 -34.16
CA LYS A 346 4.01 5.51 -33.35
C LYS A 346 4.28 4.50 -32.22
N ILE A 347 3.41 3.50 -32.02
CA ILE A 347 3.54 2.48 -30.97
C ILE A 347 3.96 1.15 -31.62
N PRO A 348 5.24 0.75 -31.54
CA PRO A 348 5.72 -0.51 -32.12
C PRO A 348 4.92 -1.73 -31.69
N SER A 349 4.51 -1.81 -30.43
CA SER A 349 3.70 -2.93 -29.92
C SER A 349 2.32 -3.01 -30.56
N ALA A 350 1.78 -1.92 -31.11
CA ALA A 350 0.50 -1.92 -31.80
C ALA A 350 0.56 -2.57 -33.19
N GLN A 351 1.76 -2.72 -33.77
CA GLN A 351 1.94 -3.39 -35.06
C GLN A 351 1.80 -4.92 -34.95
N SER A 352 2.01 -5.47 -33.75
CA SER A 352 1.78 -6.87 -33.43
C SER A 352 1.31 -7.00 -31.98
N PRO A 353 0.03 -6.68 -31.69
CA PRO A 353 -0.48 -6.58 -30.34
C PRO A 353 -0.43 -7.91 -29.62
N LYS A 354 0.25 -7.94 -28.47
CA LYS A 354 0.15 -9.06 -27.51
C LYS A 354 -0.93 -8.73 -26.48
N PRO A 355 -1.97 -9.59 -26.32
CA PRO A 355 -3.02 -9.33 -25.33
C PRO A 355 -2.47 -9.24 -23.91
N ILE A 356 -2.90 -8.22 -23.16
CA ILE A 356 -2.61 -8.09 -21.73
C ILE A 356 -3.83 -8.58 -20.95
N PRO A 357 -3.71 -9.66 -20.15
CA PRO A 357 -4.85 -10.24 -19.44
C PRO A 357 -5.20 -9.38 -18.22
N VAL A 358 -5.90 -8.26 -18.43
CA VAL A 358 -6.36 -7.39 -17.35
C VAL A 358 -7.67 -7.93 -16.77
N GLU A 359 -7.66 -8.28 -15.47
CA GLU A 359 -8.81 -8.75 -14.70
C GLU A 359 -9.63 -7.60 -14.10
N MET A 360 -8.96 -6.51 -13.69
CA MET A 360 -9.60 -5.38 -13.02
C MET A 360 -8.73 -4.13 -13.13
N ILE A 361 -9.37 -2.96 -13.22
CA ILE A 361 -8.70 -1.67 -13.06
C ILE A 361 -9.39 -0.90 -11.96
N ILE A 362 -8.60 -0.39 -11.00
CA ILE A 362 -9.09 0.49 -9.95
C ILE A 362 -8.47 1.87 -10.18
N SER A 363 -9.31 2.85 -10.50
CA SER A 363 -8.93 4.25 -10.68
C SER A 363 -9.11 4.99 -9.35
N THR A 364 -8.08 5.69 -8.91
CA THR A 364 -8.10 6.42 -7.64
C THR A 364 -7.21 7.67 -7.70
N ARG A 365 -7.15 8.38 -6.57
CA ARG A 365 -6.38 9.61 -6.35
C ARG A 365 -5.60 9.50 -5.04
N ILE A 366 -4.80 10.52 -4.77
CA ILE A 366 -4.13 10.67 -3.48
C ILE A 366 -5.19 10.90 -2.38
N GLY A 367 -5.04 10.21 -1.25
CA GLY A 367 -6.02 10.18 -0.18
C GLY A 367 -5.51 10.68 1.18
N GLU A 368 -6.45 10.89 2.09
CA GLU A 368 -6.21 11.17 3.50
C GLU A 368 -5.73 9.93 4.28
N GLY A 369 -5.21 10.18 5.49
CA GLY A 369 -4.88 9.15 6.47
C GLY A 369 -6.12 8.49 7.09
N PRO A 370 -5.97 7.60 8.07
CA PRO A 370 -7.07 6.85 8.68
C PRO A 370 -8.19 7.74 9.23
N GLN A 371 -9.42 7.23 9.18
CA GLN A 371 -10.62 7.97 9.58
C GLN A 371 -11.45 7.15 10.59
N VAL A 372 -12.01 7.81 11.60
CA VAL A 372 -13.05 7.20 12.45
C VAL A 372 -14.36 7.23 11.70
N LEU A 373 -15.04 6.09 11.63
CA LEU A 373 -16.31 5.95 10.92
C LEU A 373 -17.51 6.08 11.88
N PRO A 374 -18.70 6.43 11.37
CA PRO A 374 -19.90 6.46 12.19
C PRO A 374 -20.31 5.04 12.64
N GLN A 375 -21.13 4.97 13.68
CA GLN A 375 -21.48 3.71 14.35
C GLN A 375 -22.23 2.71 13.44
N ASP A 376 -22.96 3.20 12.44
CA ASP A 376 -23.68 2.39 11.44
C ASP A 376 -22.73 1.62 10.49
N SER A 377 -21.46 2.02 10.43
CA SER A 377 -20.41 1.35 9.65
C SER A 377 -19.78 0.17 10.41
N SER A 378 -20.25 -0.12 11.63
CA SER A 378 -19.76 -1.22 12.47
C SER A 378 -19.84 -2.57 11.73
N LEU A 379 -18.74 -3.31 11.81
CA LEU A 379 -18.64 -4.69 11.34
C LEU A 379 -19.02 -5.70 12.43
N ILE A 380 -19.38 -5.23 13.62
CA ILE A 380 -19.77 -6.01 14.78
C ILE A 380 -21.26 -5.79 15.07
N ASP A 381 -21.99 -6.88 15.29
CA ASP A 381 -23.41 -6.88 15.67
C ASP A 381 -23.62 -6.57 17.17
N SER A 382 -24.88 -6.59 17.61
CA SER A 382 -25.23 -6.33 19.02
C SER A 382 -24.72 -7.38 20.01
N PHE A 383 -24.21 -8.52 19.54
CA PHE A 383 -23.69 -9.61 20.36
C PHE A 383 -22.16 -9.65 20.37
N GLY A 384 -21.50 -8.74 19.67
CA GLY A 384 -20.04 -8.70 19.59
C GLY A 384 -19.45 -9.57 18.50
N PHE A 385 -20.23 -10.08 17.56
CA PHE A 385 -19.77 -10.97 16.49
C PHE A 385 -19.80 -10.28 15.12
N PRO A 386 -19.07 -10.82 14.11
CA PRO A 386 -19.12 -10.27 12.76
C PRO A 386 -20.55 -10.18 12.24
N VAL A 387 -20.91 -9.03 11.67
CA VAL A 387 -22.18 -8.90 10.94
C VAL A 387 -22.16 -9.88 9.77
N ILE A 388 -23.08 -10.84 9.79
CA ILE A 388 -23.27 -11.79 8.69
C ILE A 388 -24.11 -11.07 7.63
N TYR A 389 -23.46 -10.60 6.57
CA TYR A 389 -24.16 -10.22 5.34
C TYR A 389 -24.62 -11.53 4.66
N GLY A 390 -25.91 -11.82 4.74
CA GLY A 390 -26.55 -12.95 4.07
C GLY A 390 -26.59 -12.82 2.56
#